data_AF-A0AA40C043-F1
#
_entry.id   AF-A0AA40C043-F1
#
_cell.length_a   1.000
_cell.length_b   1.000
_cell.length_c   1.000
_cell.angle_alpha   90.00
_cell.angle_beta   90.00
_cell.angle_gamma   90.00
#
_symmetry.space_group_name_H-M   'P 1'
#
loop_
_entity.id
_entity.type
_entity.pdbx_description
1 polymer ?
#
loop_
_entity_poly.entity_id
_entity_poly.type
_entity_poly.pdbx_seq_one_letter_code
_entity_poly.pdbx_strand_id
1 'polypeptide(L)'
;MHTAENGLCWLSMFRNPAVVSGFPILCRPHEVEGLEMTPSIMAALLKSIRVVDFRGATFIKSFPSMLAATSVVSGMVLWHHFFDPEGGYMACSGPRVLLPSPKTTVGIGSIQESQHVVGWCESVKNSVGAPGANYNIRVVCT
;
A
#
# COMPACT_ATOMS: atom_id res chain seq x y z
N MET A 1 -9.59 -14.11 11.70
CA MET A 1 -8.50 -13.14 11.90
C MET A 1 -7.68 -13.09 10.62
N HIS A 2 -8.03 -12.21 9.68
CA HIS A 2 -7.23 -12.04 8.46
C HIS A 2 -6.19 -10.95 8.73
N THR A 3 -5.02 -11.38 9.21
CA THR A 3 -3.79 -10.60 9.06
C THR A 3 -3.55 -10.49 7.56
N ALA A 4 -3.58 -9.28 7.01
CA ALA A 4 -3.22 -9.04 5.62
C ALA A 4 -1.84 -9.69 5.37
N GLU A 5 -1.81 -10.69 4.50
CA GLU A 5 -0.57 -11.37 4.14
C GLU A 5 0.43 -10.36 3.58
N ASN A 6 1.68 -10.47 4.02
CA ASN A 6 2.77 -9.54 3.77
C ASN A 6 2.84 -9.14 2.28
N GLY A 7 2.73 -7.84 1.99
CA GLY A 7 2.87 -7.28 0.63
C GLY A 7 1.60 -7.17 -0.22
N LEU A 8 0.44 -7.66 0.22
CA LEU A 8 -0.81 -7.65 -0.56
C LEU A 8 -1.83 -6.57 -0.13
N CYS A 9 -1.44 -5.62 0.73
CA CYS A 9 -2.38 -4.61 1.24
C CYS A 9 -3.06 -3.78 0.14
N TRP A 10 -2.36 -3.52 -0.97
CA TRP A 10 -2.89 -2.82 -2.14
C TRP A 10 -3.97 -3.61 -2.90
N LEU A 11 -4.00 -4.94 -2.79
CA LEU A 11 -4.90 -5.78 -3.60
C LEU A 11 -6.37 -5.44 -3.36
N SER A 12 -6.73 -5.23 -2.10
CA SER A 12 -8.07 -4.81 -1.66
C SER A 12 -8.52 -3.43 -2.17
N MET A 13 -7.61 -2.61 -2.73
CA MET A 13 -7.97 -1.35 -3.40
C MET A 13 -8.61 -1.60 -4.78
N PHE A 14 -8.49 -2.82 -5.31
CA PHE A 14 -8.99 -3.20 -6.63
C PHE A 14 -10.03 -4.32 -6.50
N ARG A 15 -11.10 -4.23 -7.28
CA ARG A 15 -12.11 -5.30 -7.35
C ARG A 15 -11.61 -6.51 -8.15
N ASN A 16 -10.91 -6.27 -9.25
CA ASN A 16 -10.35 -7.31 -10.12
C ASN A 16 -9.08 -6.76 -10.84
N PRO A 17 -7.92 -6.78 -10.18
CA PRO A 17 -6.69 -6.25 -10.76
C PRO A 17 -6.11 -7.24 -11.81
N ALA A 18 -5.79 -6.73 -12.99
CA ALA A 18 -4.98 -7.43 -13.98
C ALA A 18 -3.53 -6.98 -13.87
N VAL A 19 -2.60 -7.92 -13.69
CA VAL A 19 -1.17 -7.64 -13.61
C VAL A 19 -0.51 -8.04 -14.93
N VAL A 20 0.18 -7.10 -15.56
CA VAL A 20 0.91 -7.33 -16.81
C VAL A 20 2.41 -7.25 -16.54
N SER A 21 3.16 -8.21 -17.09
CA SER A 21 4.61 -8.24 -17.01
C SER A 21 5.27 -7.52 -18.19
N GLY A 22 6.48 -7.00 -17.99
CA GLY A 22 7.29 -6.41 -19.07
C GLY A 22 6.98 -4.96 -19.38
N PHE A 23 6.09 -4.31 -18.61
CA PHE A 23 5.94 -2.87 -18.68
C PHE A 23 7.20 -2.20 -18.09
N PRO A 24 7.83 -1.25 -18.81
CA PRO A 24 9.01 -0.56 -18.30
C PRO A 24 8.62 0.33 -17.12
N ILE A 25 9.27 0.12 -15.99
CA ILE A 25 9.15 0.97 -14.79
C ILE A 25 10.48 1.66 -14.52
N LEU A 26 10.43 2.79 -13.80
CA LEU A 26 11.66 3.44 -13.34
C LEU A 26 12.43 2.50 -12.40
N CYS A 27 13.76 2.56 -12.48
CA CYS A 27 14.59 1.81 -11.55
C CYS A 27 14.31 2.29 -10.12
N ARG A 28 13.98 1.35 -9.24
CA ARG A 28 13.73 1.61 -7.82
C ARG A 28 14.76 0.88 -6.96
N PRO A 29 15.09 1.42 -5.77
CA PRO A 29 15.92 0.72 -4.80
C PRO A 29 15.34 -0.67 -4.50
N HIS A 30 16.22 -1.66 -4.32
CA HIS A 30 15.81 -3.04 -4.03
C HIS A 30 14.96 -3.16 -2.76
N GLU A 31 15.10 -2.22 -1.83
CA GLU A 31 14.37 -2.16 -0.56
C GLU A 31 12.92 -1.67 -0.73
N VAL A 32 12.55 -1.15 -1.91
CA VAL A 32 11.22 -0.61 -2.18
C VAL A 32 10.43 -1.59 -3.04
N GLU A 33 9.46 -2.25 -2.40
CA GLU A 33 8.54 -3.18 -3.04
C GLU A 33 7.09 -2.72 -2.90
N GLY A 34 6.28 -3.02 -3.91
CA GLY A 34 4.87 -2.65 -3.95
C GLY A 34 4.44 -2.06 -5.28
N LEU A 35 3.28 -1.44 -5.27
CA LEU A 35 2.66 -0.81 -6.43
C LEU A 35 2.92 0.70 -6.40
N GLU A 36 3.69 1.19 -7.37
CA GLU A 36 3.89 2.63 -7.55
C GLU A 36 2.60 3.27 -8.07
N MET A 37 2.11 4.29 -7.36
CA MET A 37 0.88 5.01 -7.71
C MET A 37 0.99 6.47 -7.33
N THR A 38 0.45 7.37 -8.14
CA THR A 38 0.36 8.79 -7.73
C THR A 38 -0.63 8.96 -6.57
N PRO A 39 -0.48 10.02 -5.74
CA PRO A 39 -1.46 10.35 -4.70
C PRO A 39 -2.88 10.53 -5.21
N SER A 40 -3.03 11.02 -6.44
CA SER A 40 -4.33 11.15 -7.10
C SER A 40 -4.97 9.80 -7.40
N ILE A 41 -4.22 8.80 -7.89
CA ILE A 41 -4.71 7.44 -8.12
C ILE A 41 -5.08 6.78 -6.78
N MET A 42 -4.22 6.92 -5.76
CA MET A 42 -4.50 6.42 -4.42
C MET A 42 -5.82 6.98 -3.86
N ALA A 43 -5.99 8.30 -3.91
CA ALA A 43 -7.20 8.97 -3.46
C ALA A 43 -8.44 8.53 -4.27
N ALA A 44 -8.33 8.40 -5.59
CA ALA A 44 -9.41 7.95 -6.46
C ALA A 44 -9.85 6.51 -6.15
N LEU A 45 -8.90 5.59 -5.97
CA LEU A 45 -9.18 4.20 -5.61
C LEU A 45 -9.87 4.08 -4.25
N LEU A 46 -9.46 4.91 -3.28
CA LEU A 46 -10.11 4.98 -1.98
C LEU A 46 -11.44 5.76 -1.99
N LYS A 47 -11.78 6.43 -3.10
CA LYS A 47 -12.87 7.43 -3.18
C LYS A 47 -12.77 8.48 -2.06
N SER A 48 -11.54 8.93 -1.81
CA SER A 48 -11.23 9.92 -0.78
C SER A 48 -10.85 11.26 -1.40
N ILE A 49 -11.25 12.33 -0.74
CA ILE A 49 -10.75 13.70 -0.97
C ILE A 49 -10.05 14.26 0.27
N ARG A 50 -9.80 13.40 1.27
CA ARG A 50 -9.37 13.81 2.61
C ARG A 50 -7.97 13.29 2.89
N VAL A 51 -7.04 14.23 3.02
CA VAL A 51 -5.71 14.01 3.62
C VAL A 51 -5.80 14.44 5.08
N VAL A 52 -5.28 13.62 5.99
CA VAL A 52 -5.33 13.86 7.43
C VAL A 52 -3.94 13.65 8.00
N ASP A 53 -3.43 14.65 8.72
CA ASP A 53 -2.26 14.47 9.57
C ASP A 53 -2.71 14.09 10.98
N PHE A 54 -2.21 12.96 11.47
CA PHE A 54 -2.53 12.47 12.79
C PHE A 54 -1.29 11.84 13.44
N ARG A 55 -0.90 12.35 14.61
CA ARG A 55 0.25 11.87 15.39
C ARG A 55 1.55 11.74 14.58
N GLY A 56 1.81 12.69 13.69
CA GLY A 56 3.02 12.72 12.87
C GLY A 56 3.01 11.78 11.65
N ALA A 57 1.85 11.18 11.34
CA ALA A 57 1.66 10.41 10.13
C ALA A 57 0.59 11.05 9.25
N THR A 58 0.86 11.10 7.94
CA THR A 58 -0.14 11.51 6.95
C THR A 58 -0.96 10.30 6.50
N PHE A 59 -2.27 10.52 6.37
CA PHE A 59 -3.24 9.54 5.91
C PHE A 59 -4.06 10.05 4.74
N ILE A 60 -4.36 9.17 3.77
CA ILE A 60 -5.45 9.38 2.83
C ILE A 60 -6.61 8.51 3.32
N LYS A 61 -7.73 9.13 3.70
CA LYS A 61 -8.77 8.43 4.46
C LYS A 61 -10.12 8.44 3.76
N SER A 62 -10.75 7.26 3.64
CA SER A 62 -12.16 7.09 3.30
C SER A 62 -12.94 6.52 4.49
N PHE A 63 -14.21 6.15 4.30
CA PHE A 63 -15.04 5.63 5.40
C PHE A 63 -14.56 4.25 5.88
N PRO A 64 -14.52 3.20 5.02
CA PRO A 64 -14.09 1.86 5.42
C PRO A 64 -12.61 1.55 5.18
N SER A 65 -11.84 2.54 4.71
CA SER A 65 -10.46 2.32 4.28
C SER A 65 -9.59 3.55 4.51
N MET A 66 -8.29 3.33 4.64
CA MET A 66 -7.28 4.38 4.70
C MET A 66 -5.92 3.90 4.24
N LEU A 67 -5.13 4.82 3.68
CA LEU A 67 -3.72 4.65 3.45
C LEU A 67 -2.95 5.47 4.50
N ALA A 68 -1.96 4.86 5.14
CA ALA A 68 -1.03 5.56 6.03
C ALA A 68 0.35 5.65 5.39
N ALA A 69 0.95 6.83 5.40
CA ALA A 69 2.37 6.99 5.08
C ALA A 69 3.18 6.43 6.25
N THR A 70 3.91 5.35 6.00
CA THR A 70 4.61 4.56 7.03
C THR A 70 6.07 4.95 7.16
N SER A 71 6.73 5.30 6.05
CA SER A 71 8.13 5.66 6.02
C SER A 71 8.50 6.37 4.72
N VAL A 72 9.71 6.94 4.68
CA VAL A 72 10.36 7.42 3.47
C VAL A 72 11.67 6.66 3.29
N VAL A 73 11.83 6.01 2.15
CA VAL A 73 13.04 5.23 1.81
C VAL A 73 13.57 5.75 0.48
N SER A 74 14.81 6.26 0.48
CA SER A 74 15.46 6.81 -0.73
C SER A 74 14.61 7.85 -1.48
N GLY A 75 13.88 8.71 -0.75
CA GLY A 75 13.00 9.73 -1.34
C GLY A 75 11.65 9.21 -1.85
N MET A 76 11.32 7.94 -1.60
CA MET A 76 10.01 7.35 -1.91
C MET A 76 9.17 7.22 -0.64
N VAL A 77 7.90 7.61 -0.70
CA VAL A 77 6.96 7.46 0.40
C VAL A 77 6.31 6.08 0.33
N LEU A 78 6.46 5.29 1.39
CA LEU A 78 5.84 3.97 1.51
C LEU A 78 4.49 4.07 2.23
N TRP A 79 3.47 3.51 1.61
CA TRP A 79 2.10 3.53 2.10
C TRP A 79 1.61 2.13 2.44
N HIS A 80 0.87 2.04 3.55
CA HIS A 80 0.14 0.84 3.91
C HIS A 80 -1.36 1.08 3.82
N HIS A 81 -2.06 0.18 3.13
CA HIS A 81 -3.52 0.22 3.01
C HIS A 81 -4.16 -0.60 4.12
N PHE A 82 -5.01 0.05 4.91
CA PHE A 82 -5.86 -0.56 5.91
C PHE A 82 -7.31 -0.51 5.41
N PHE A 83 -8.02 -1.63 5.50
CA PHE A 83 -9.44 -1.68 5.19
C PHE A 83 -10.20 -2.56 6.17
N ASP A 84 -11.47 -2.24 6.38
CA ASP A 84 -12.41 -3.12 7.06
C ASP A 84 -13.21 -3.91 6.01
N PRO A 85 -13.07 -5.25 5.95
CA PRO A 85 -13.81 -6.07 5.00
C PRO A 85 -15.33 -6.01 5.21
N GLU A 86 -15.78 -5.70 6.43
CA GLU A 86 -17.21 -5.57 6.75
C GLU A 86 -17.75 -4.16 6.46
N GLY A 87 -16.90 -3.25 5.95
CA GLY A 87 -17.27 -1.88 5.64
C GLY A 87 -17.41 -0.96 6.85
N GLY A 88 -16.92 -1.38 8.02
CA GLY A 88 -16.92 -0.58 9.25
C GLY A 88 -16.02 0.66 9.16
N TYR A 89 -16.34 1.68 9.97
CA TYR A 89 -15.53 2.91 10.02
C TYR A 89 -14.14 2.65 10.60
N MET A 90 -13.09 3.09 9.89
CA MET A 90 -11.71 2.95 10.35
C MET A 90 -11.18 4.21 11.03
N ALA A 91 -11.01 4.23 12.36
CA ALA A 91 -10.39 5.37 13.03
C ALA A 91 -8.86 5.38 12.87
N CYS A 92 -8.24 6.56 12.70
CA CYS A 92 -6.78 6.70 12.65
C CYS A 92 -6.08 6.30 13.96
N SER A 93 -6.81 6.35 15.09
CA SER A 93 -6.39 5.88 16.40
C SER A 93 -6.74 4.41 16.67
N GLY A 94 -7.24 3.70 15.67
CA GLY A 94 -7.68 2.31 15.82
C GLY A 94 -6.50 1.38 16.13
N PRO A 95 -6.73 0.29 16.89
CA PRO A 95 -5.66 -0.63 17.30
C PRO A 95 -5.01 -1.39 16.14
N ARG A 96 -5.66 -1.40 14.96
CA ARG A 96 -5.16 -2.02 13.73
C ARG A 96 -4.23 -1.12 12.92
N VAL A 97 -4.20 0.19 13.22
CA VAL A 97 -3.38 1.16 12.49
C VAL A 97 -2.01 1.18 13.12
N LEU A 98 -1.02 0.62 12.44
CA LEU A 98 0.38 0.73 12.84
C LEU A 98 0.85 2.15 12.51
N LEU A 99 1.11 2.94 13.55
CA LEU A 99 1.68 4.28 13.39
C LEU A 99 3.18 4.18 13.16
N PRO A 100 3.75 5.08 12.33
CA PRO A 100 5.20 5.24 12.25
C PRO A 100 5.80 5.46 13.63
N SER A 101 7.03 4.98 13.83
CA SER A 101 7.79 5.35 15.02
C SER A 101 7.96 6.88 15.09
N PRO A 102 8.16 7.49 16.27
CA PRO A 102 8.35 8.94 16.41
C PRO A 102 9.51 9.53 15.60
N LYS A 103 10.42 8.68 15.09
CA LYS A 103 11.57 9.06 14.26
C LYS A 103 11.27 9.08 12.76
N THR A 104 10.12 8.56 12.34
CA THR A 104 9.70 8.36 10.93
C THR A 104 8.44 9.16 10.61
N THR A 105 8.40 10.42 11.06
CA THR A 105 7.32 11.35 10.74
C THR A 105 7.34 11.63 9.24
N VAL A 106 6.29 11.25 8.52
CA VAL A 106 6.11 11.59 7.11
C VAL A 106 5.07 12.70 7.05
N GLY A 107 5.54 13.94 6.87
CA GLY A 107 4.67 15.12 6.78
C GLY A 107 4.23 15.41 5.35
N ILE A 108 3.15 16.18 5.19
CA ILE A 108 2.54 16.53 3.89
C ILE A 108 3.56 17.10 2.89
N GLY A 109 4.53 17.90 3.33
CA GLY A 109 5.55 18.46 2.43
C GLY A 109 6.38 17.41 1.70
N SER A 110 6.63 16.26 2.32
CA SER A 110 7.37 15.15 1.69
C SER A 110 6.54 14.37 0.65
N ILE A 111 5.25 14.65 0.52
CA ILE A 111 4.32 13.93 -0.35
C ILE A 111 4.24 14.56 -1.74
N GLN A 112 4.51 15.86 -1.91
CA GLN A 112 4.24 16.51 -3.21
C GLN A 112 5.25 16.16 -4.30
N GLU A 113 6.51 15.91 -3.94
CA GLU A 113 7.62 15.74 -4.91
C GLU A 113 8.21 14.33 -4.92
N SER A 114 7.70 13.43 -4.08
CA SER A 114 8.24 12.08 -3.91
C SER A 114 7.54 11.07 -4.82
N GLN A 115 8.21 9.96 -5.14
CA GLN A 115 7.51 8.78 -5.67
C GLN A 115 6.76 8.08 -4.53
N HIS A 116 5.64 7.44 -4.83
CA HIS A 116 4.81 6.79 -3.83
C HIS A 116 4.58 5.34 -4.18
N VAL A 117 4.79 4.47 -3.21
CA VAL A 117 4.62 3.03 -3.36
C VAL A 117 3.66 2.54 -2.29
N VAL A 118 2.60 1.86 -2.70
CA VAL A 118 1.68 1.17 -1.80
C VAL A 118 2.11 -0.29 -1.70
N GLY A 119 2.53 -0.68 -0.52
CA GLY A 119 3.08 -2.00 -0.28
C GLY A 119 3.92 -1.98 0.97
N TRP A 120 3.73 -2.98 1.82
CA TRP A 120 4.64 -3.26 2.91
C TRP A 120 4.83 -4.76 2.96
N CYS A 121 6.03 -5.21 2.64
CA CYS A 121 6.45 -6.59 2.87
C CYS A 121 7.84 -6.54 3.49
N GLU A 122 7.96 -7.01 4.74
CA GLU A 122 9.27 -7.13 5.40
C GLU A 122 10.13 -8.24 4.75
N SER A 123 9.49 -9.20 4.08
CA SER A 123 10.17 -10.25 3.31
C SER A 123 9.31 -10.77 2.15
N VAL A 124 9.73 -10.57 0.90
CA VAL A 124 9.13 -11.25 -0.26
C VAL A 124 9.95 -12.50 -0.60
N LYS A 125 9.26 -13.63 -0.77
CA LYS A 125 9.85 -14.86 -1.29
C LYS A 125 9.47 -15.03 -2.76
N ASN A 126 10.39 -14.73 -3.67
CA ASN A 126 10.21 -15.00 -5.10
C ASN A 126 10.19 -16.52 -5.32
N SER A 127 9.02 -17.04 -5.72
CA SER A 127 8.83 -18.46 -6.04
C SER A 127 8.69 -18.71 -7.54
N VAL A 128 8.97 -17.73 -8.41
CA VAL A 128 8.91 -17.93 -9.86
C VAL A 128 9.95 -18.97 -10.27
N GLY A 129 9.49 -20.10 -10.82
CA GLY A 129 10.36 -21.22 -11.22
C GLY A 129 10.91 -22.06 -10.06
N ALA A 130 10.49 -21.79 -8.81
CA ALA A 130 10.96 -22.55 -7.66
C ALA A 130 10.22 -23.90 -7.55
N PRO A 131 10.87 -24.97 -7.02
CA PRO A 131 10.24 -26.29 -6.88
C PRO A 131 8.94 -26.30 -6.05
N GLY A 132 8.76 -25.31 -5.17
CA GLY A 132 7.57 -25.14 -4.34
C GLY A 132 6.54 -24.13 -4.86
N ALA A 133 6.66 -23.66 -6.10
CA ALA A 133 5.73 -22.69 -6.66
C ALA A 133 4.34 -23.32 -6.87
N ASN A 134 3.27 -22.57 -6.58
CA ASN A 134 1.92 -23.00 -6.90
C ASN A 134 1.63 -22.76 -8.40
N TYR A 135 1.77 -23.79 -9.22
CA TYR A 135 1.48 -23.73 -10.65
C TYR A 135 -0.01 -23.89 -11.00
N ASN A 136 -0.88 -24.14 -10.02
CA ASN A 136 -2.32 -24.27 -10.23
C ASN A 136 -3.06 -22.92 -10.28
N ILE A 137 -2.34 -21.80 -10.41
CA ILE A 137 -2.95 -20.48 -10.61
C ILE A 137 -3.59 -20.45 -12.00
N ARG A 138 -4.92 -20.55 -12.04
CA ARG A 138 -5.70 -20.40 -13.27
C ARG A 138 -6.08 -18.94 -13.44
N VAL A 139 -5.56 -18.29 -14.48
CA VAL A 139 -6.08 -17.00 -14.94
C VAL A 139 -7.40 -17.30 -15.64
N VAL A 140 -8.51 -17.06 -14.94
CA VAL A 140 -9.84 -17.18 -15.55
C VAL A 140 -10.15 -15.83 -16.20
N CYS A 141 -10.07 -15.78 -17.52
CA CYS A 141 -10.63 -14.69 -18.30
C CYS A 141 -12.12 -14.98 -18.51
N THR A 142 -13.00 -14.23 -17.84
CA THR A 142 -14.44 -14.16 -18.15
C THR A 142 -14.77 -12.87 -18.87
#